data_AF-A0A2S8S9B5-F1
#
_entry.id   AF-A0A2S8S9B5-F1
#
_cell.length_a   1.000
_cell.length_b   1.000
_cell.length_c   1.000
_cell.angle_alpha   90.00
_cell.angle_beta   90.00
_cell.angle_gamma   90.00
#
_symmetry.space_group_name_H-M   'P 1'
#
loop_
_entity.id
_entity.type
_entity.pdbx_description
1 polymer ?
#
loop_
_entity_poly.entity_id
_entity_poly.type
_entity_poly.pdbx_seq_one_letter_code
_entity_poly.pdbx_strand_id
1 'polypeptide(L)' 'MTEQQLADLLRKAYDSAPYRKKHAFVVLFGVTHAEELKAHSIASICERSGIGKWGPQVAMGVQLAEYVSLK' A
#
# COMPACT_ATOMS: atom_id res chain seq x y z
N MET A 1 -10.88 7.37 3.60
CA MET A 1 -11.20 6.50 2.45
C MET A 1 -11.89 5.24 2.95
N THR A 2 -12.55 4.46 2.10
CA THR A 2 -13.02 3.12 2.46
C THR A 2 -11.95 2.07 2.20
N GLU A 3 -12.06 0.88 2.80
CA GLU A 3 -11.15 -0.24 2.51
C GLU A 3 -11.13 -0.61 1.02
N GLN A 4 -12.30 -0.54 0.35
CA GLN A 4 -12.39 -0.81 -1.09
C GLN A 4 -11.61 0.22 -1.90
N GLN A 5 -11.71 1.51 -1.57
CA GLN A 5 -10.96 2.56 -2.26
C GLN A 5 -9.44 2.36 -2.10
N LEU A 6 -8.99 2.01 -0.89
CA LEU A 6 -7.57 1.72 -0.64
C LEU A 6 -7.12 0.46 -1.41
N ALA A 7 -7.96 -0.56 -1.50
CA ALA A 7 -7.68 -1.76 -2.27
C ALA A 7 -7.55 -1.47 -3.77
N ASP A 8 -8.44 -0.64 -4.32
CA ASP A 8 -8.40 -0.23 -5.73
C ASP A 8 -7.14 0.60 -6.03
N LEU A 9 -6.77 1.52 -5.12
CA LEU A 9 -5.54 2.31 -5.24
C LEU A 9 -4.29 1.44 -5.13
N LEU A 10 -4.25 0.49 -4.20
CA LEU A 10 -3.15 -0.47 -4.06
C LEU A 10 -2.98 -1.30 -5.33
N ARG A 11 -4.10 -1.79 -5.89
CA ARG A 11 -4.07 -2.54 -7.15
C ARG A 11 -3.54 -1.69 -8.30
N LYS A 12 -4.01 -0.44 -8.42
CA LYS A 12 -3.54 0.51 -9.43
C LYS A 12 -2.05 0.82 -9.28
N ALA A 13 -1.57 1.03 -8.06
CA ALA A 13 -0.15 1.25 -7.78
C ALA A 13 0.71 0.06 -8.20
N TYR A 14 0.23 -1.17 -7.94
CA TYR A 14 0.91 -2.39 -8.32
C TYR A 14 0.94 -2.63 -9.85
N ASP A 15 -0.17 -2.37 -10.54
CA ASP A 15 -0.28 -2.60 -11.99
C ASP A 15 0.45 -1.55 -12.81
N SER A 16 0.51 -0.30 -12.32
CA SER A 16 1.28 0.78 -12.95
C SER A 16 2.79 0.72 -12.67
N ALA A 17 3.21 -0.11 -11.70
CA ALA A 17 4.62 -0.23 -11.34
C ALA A 17 5.42 -0.95 -12.44
N PRO A 18 6.63 -0.47 -12.77
CA PRO A 18 7.55 -1.19 -13.65
C PRO A 18 7.79 -2.63 -13.17
N TYR A 19 7.96 -3.58 -14.08
CA TYR A 19 8.00 -5.03 -13.80
C TYR A 19 8.89 -5.43 -12.60
N ARG A 20 10.05 -4.78 -12.44
CA ARG A 20 11.01 -5.04 -11.34
C ARG A 20 10.90 -4.08 -10.14
N LYS A 21 9.93 -3.18 -10.15
CA LYS A 21 9.73 -2.14 -9.12
C LYS A 21 8.41 -2.29 -8.35
N LYS A 22 7.65 -3.36 -8.60
CA LYS A 22 6.38 -3.65 -7.92
C LYS A 22 6.49 -3.59 -6.39
N HIS A 23 7.56 -4.16 -5.83
CA HIS A 23 7.85 -4.07 -4.40
C HIS A 23 7.93 -2.62 -3.91
N ALA A 24 8.75 -1.79 -4.55
CA ALA A 24 8.97 -0.41 -4.15
C ALA A 24 7.70 0.43 -4.26
N PHE A 25 6.86 0.17 -5.28
CA PHE A 25 5.59 0.88 -5.44
C PHE A 25 4.55 0.47 -4.40
N VAL A 26 4.53 -0.78 -3.96
CA VAL A 26 3.67 -1.19 -2.84
C VAL A 26 4.14 -0.56 -1.52
N VAL A 27 5.46 -0.50 -1.29
CA VAL A 27 5.99 0.22 -0.11
C VAL A 27 5.64 1.71 -0.20
N LEU A 28 5.80 2.33 -1.37
CA LEU A 28 5.45 3.74 -1.60
C LEU A 28 3.97 3.98 -1.35
N PHE A 29 3.09 3.08 -1.80
CA PHE A 29 1.66 3.14 -1.47
C PHE A 29 1.43 3.17 0.05
N GLY A 30 2.12 2.30 0.80
CA GLY A 30 2.05 2.27 2.26
C GLY A 30 2.51 3.58 2.91
N VAL A 31 3.56 4.21 2.37
CA VAL A 31 4.04 5.53 2.84
C VAL A 31 3.01 6.63 2.53
N THR A 32 2.52 6.67 1.30
CA THR A 32 1.62 7.73 0.80
C THR A 32 0.26 7.74 1.51
N HIS A 33 -0.25 6.57 1.89
CA HIS A 33 -1.58 6.42 2.49
C HIS A 33 -1.54 5.94 3.95
N ALA A 34 -0.43 6.21 4.66
CA ALA A 34 -0.20 5.67 5.99
C ALA A 34 -1.29 6.05 7.00
N GLU A 35 -1.75 7.30 6.98
CA GLU A 35 -2.79 7.78 7.89
C GLU A 35 -4.14 7.10 7.64
N GLU A 36 -4.52 6.91 6.37
CA GLU A 36 -5.74 6.17 6.05
C GLU A 36 -5.60 4.68 6.38
N LEU A 37 -4.44 4.08 6.13
CA LEU A 37 -4.19 2.67 6.41
C LEU A 37 -4.23 2.34 7.92
N LYS A 38 -3.89 3.30 8.81
CA LYS A 38 -4.01 3.13 10.26
C LYS A 38 -5.46 2.90 10.73
N ALA A 39 -6.44 3.39 9.97
CA ALA A 39 -7.87 3.23 10.31
C ALA A 39 -8.47 1.90 9.81
N HIS A 40 -7.71 1.07 9.11
CA HIS A 40 -8.22 -0.10 8.40
C HIS A 40 -7.33 -1.33 8.57
N SER A 41 -7.88 -2.51 8.26
CA SER A 41 -7.09 -3.74 8.24
C SER A 41 -6.26 -3.82 6.97
N ILE A 42 -4.92 -3.77 7.09
CA ILE A 42 -4.01 -3.98 5.96
C ILE A 42 -4.27 -5.34 5.29
N ALA A 43 -4.58 -6.37 6.08
CA ALA A 43 -4.90 -7.70 5.54
C ALA A 43 -6.17 -7.68 4.67
N SER A 44 -7.25 -7.04 5.13
CA SER A 44 -8.50 -6.88 4.36
C SER A 44 -8.25 -6.13 3.04
N ILE A 45 -7.50 -5.04 3.08
CA ILE A 45 -7.16 -4.24 1.89
C ILE A 45 -6.34 -5.07 0.89
N CYS A 46 -5.34 -5.82 1.38
CA CYS A 46 -4.50 -6.65 0.52
C CYS A 46 -5.27 -7.81 -0.12
N GLU A 47 -6.24 -8.39 0.60
CA GLU A 47 -7.14 -9.42 0.06
C GLU A 47 -8.04 -8.83 -1.03
N ARG A 48 -8.75 -7.72 -0.74
CA ARG A 48 -9.64 -7.02 -1.69
C ARG A 48 -8.92 -6.53 -2.95
N SER A 49 -7.65 -6.16 -2.85
CA SER A 49 -6.84 -5.71 -3.99
C SER A 49 -6.35 -6.86 -4.89
N GLY A 50 -6.53 -8.12 -4.47
CA GLY A 50 -6.05 -9.30 -5.20
C GLY A 50 -4.52 -9.44 -5.22
N ILE A 51 -3.81 -8.74 -4.34
CA ILE A 51 -2.34 -8.79 -4.22
C ILE A 51 -1.89 -9.13 -2.79
N GLY A 52 -2.63 -10.03 -2.12
CA GLY A 52 -2.45 -10.44 -0.73
C GLY A 52 -1.01 -10.72 -0.28
N LYS A 53 -0.17 -11.28 -1.17
CA LYS A 53 1.25 -11.59 -0.87
C LYS A 53 2.11 -10.36 -0.51
N TRP A 54 1.61 -9.15 -0.77
CA TRP A 54 2.36 -7.92 -0.57
C TRP A 54 2.01 -7.17 0.73
N GLY A 55 1.19 -7.76 1.61
CA GLY A 55 0.85 -7.19 2.91
C GLY A 55 2.07 -6.72 3.75
N PRO A 56 3.17 -7.50 3.84
CA PRO A 56 4.37 -7.06 4.55
C PRO A 56 4.97 -5.76 4.01
N GLN A 57 4.94 -5.55 2.69
CA GLN A 57 5.45 -4.34 2.05
C GLN A 57 4.56 -3.13 2.32
N VAL A 58 3.24 -3.32 2.36
CA VAL A 58 2.31 -2.26 2.75
C VAL A 58 2.59 -1.85 4.20
N ALA A 59 2.69 -2.82 5.12
CA ALA A 59 2.99 -2.56 6.53
C ALA A 59 4.34 -1.85 6.72
N MET A 60 5.36 -2.27 5.97
CA MET A 60 6.67 -1.60 5.95
C MET A 60 6.55 -0.14 5.51
N GLY A 61 5.76 0.15 4.47
CA GLY A 61 5.50 1.52 4.03
C GLY A 61 4.84 2.38 5.11
N VAL A 62 3.83 1.84 5.80
CA VAL A 62 3.15 2.53 6.91
C VAL A 62 4.13 2.86 8.04
N GLN A 63 5.01 1.92 8.40
CA GLN A 63 6.05 2.15 9.43
C GLN A 63 7.05 3.22 8.99
N LEU A 64 7.44 3.22 7.71
CA LEU A 64 8.40 4.19 7.17
C LEU A 64 7.82 5.61 7.05
N ALA A 65 6.49 5.77 7.02
CA ALA A 65 5.84 7.07 6.89
C ALA A 65 6.18 8.04 8.04
N GLU A 66 6.54 7.52 9.22
CA GLU A 66 6.98 8.34 10.35
C GLU A 66 8.39 8.93 10.14
N TYR A 67 9.17 8.37 9.22
CA TYR A 67 10.59 8.69 9.01
C TYR A 67 10.87 9.27 7.62
N VAL A 68 9.88 9.29 6.72
CA VAL A 68 10.04 9.69 5.32
C VAL A 68 9.07 10.81 4.96
N SER A 69 9.60 11.86 4.33
CA SER A 69 8.79 12.91 3.71
C SER A 69 8.81 12.73 2.20
N LEU A 70 7.63 12.63 1.60
CA LEU A 70 7.48 12.63 0.14
C LEU A 70 7.72 14.05 -0.39
N LYS A 71 8.57 14.17 -1.40
CA LYS A 71 8.90 15.44 -2.07
C LYS A 71 8.01 15.67 -3.28
#